data_AF-A0A6N2R6Y1-F1
#
_entry.id   AF-A0A6N2R6Y1-F1
#
_cell.length_a   1.000
_cell.length_b   1.000
_cell.length_c   1.000
_cell.angle_alpha   90.00
_cell.angle_beta   90.00
_cell.angle_gamma   90.00
#
_symmetry.space_group_name_H-M   'P 1'
#
loop_
_entity.id
_entity.type
_entity.pdbx_description
1 polymer ?
#
loop_
_entity_poly.entity_id
_entity_poly.type
_entity_poly.pdbx_seq_one_letter_code
_entity_poly.pdbx_strand_id
1 'polypeptide(L)'
;MKKSKKILFLALSMSLAFSPINNVISNKANVAYAEDMKSEDKELSPEEFIQKAKDFVNSEEFKQYTKEGQDEYKKLIEDLKVENVEEKKEEILKSIDSIKLTYIKNQYEALKKEVFNLKAESLSDDLKKELDSYKDADGTYEDYKKQIENLKTTKSNIENYNKKLEEFKKILKEGLDKNKNFGIYLKEEKLVLDDANSNLEKVEKAIENLNNKVNAHKAKITEENRQANLKTLEKIIGGEEKTKSKYFYKKSDESLKNNFNQSLDAIKEAYSKLQNKEEVNNIDDLVKSYNTAYNNLNGDKFMAEHQKLVDYFEKNKGKLSSSNQKKYADLINGLPDKADSNLDSIKKLKAEIEKAIEENQQKGKLSKVSRKVAVKKQPATKKSRSFVRTGVKSVGIVLVVLILAGAGYFLLSKKNKK
;
A
#
# COMPACT_ATOMS: atom_id res chain seq x y z
N MET A 1 18.36 -22.57 -1.90
CA MET A 1 17.41 -21.61 -1.31
C MET A 1 17.97 -20.19 -1.47
N LYS A 2 17.51 -19.45 -2.48
CA LYS A 2 17.79 -18.00 -2.59
C LYS A 2 16.73 -17.28 -1.77
N LYS A 3 17.14 -16.54 -0.74
CA LYS A 3 16.24 -15.76 0.12
C LYS A 3 15.51 -14.74 -0.76
N SER A 4 14.19 -14.86 -0.87
CA SER A 4 13.33 -13.85 -1.47
C SER A 4 13.43 -12.58 -0.61
N LYS A 5 14.01 -11.52 -1.17
CA LYS A 5 14.01 -10.20 -0.55
C LYS A 5 12.57 -9.68 -0.66
N LYS A 6 11.80 -9.80 0.43
CA LYS A 6 10.51 -9.12 0.59
C LYS A 6 10.79 -7.62 0.63
N ILE A 7 10.54 -6.93 -0.48
CA ILE A 7 10.69 -5.47 -0.56
C ILE A 7 9.34 -4.87 -0.15
N LEU A 8 9.31 -4.32 1.07
CA LEU A 8 8.18 -3.59 1.63
C LEU A 8 8.13 -2.20 0.95
N PHE A 9 7.40 -2.07 -0.16
CA PHE A 9 7.18 -0.78 -0.83
C PHE A 9 6.00 -0.07 -0.17
N LEU A 10 6.30 0.79 0.80
CA LEU A 10 5.32 1.67 1.44
C LEU A 10 5.16 2.96 0.61
N ALA A 11 3.95 3.12 0.06
CA ALA A 11 3.25 4.36 -0.29
C ALA A 11 4.08 5.64 -0.51
N LEU A 12 4.31 5.99 -1.78
CA LEU A 12 4.46 7.39 -2.21
C LEU A 12 3.33 7.83 -3.16
N SER A 13 2.37 6.94 -3.45
CA SER A 13 1.36 7.15 -4.50
C SER A 13 0.07 7.82 -4.04
N MET A 14 -0.02 8.44 -2.85
CA MET A 14 -1.27 9.07 -2.38
C MET A 14 -1.17 10.42 -1.66
N SER A 15 -0.01 11.11 -1.61
CA SER A 15 0.05 12.46 -1.00
C SER A 15 0.26 13.61 -2.00
N LEU A 16 0.38 13.34 -3.30
CA LEU A 16 0.42 14.37 -4.35
C LEU A 16 -0.92 14.48 -5.09
N ALA A 17 -2.03 14.26 -4.38
CA ALA A 17 -3.32 14.78 -4.82
C ALA A 17 -3.26 16.31 -4.67
N PHE A 18 -2.80 16.96 -5.73
CA PHE A 18 -2.96 18.39 -5.95
C PHE A 18 -4.44 18.73 -5.74
N SER A 19 -4.78 19.37 -4.62
CA SER A 19 -6.00 20.16 -4.57
C SER A 19 -5.85 21.29 -5.58
N PRO A 20 -6.80 21.48 -6.51
CA PRO A 20 -6.81 22.66 -7.34
C PRO A 20 -7.04 23.86 -6.42
N ILE A 21 -6.02 24.70 -6.23
CA ILE A 21 -6.23 26.02 -5.66
C ILE A 21 -6.86 26.85 -6.78
N ASN A 22 -8.16 26.70 -6.96
CA ASN A 22 -8.97 27.73 -7.56
C ASN A 22 -9.88 28.31 -6.49
N ASN A 23 -9.97 29.64 -6.52
CA ASN A 23 -10.76 30.54 -5.69
C ASN A 23 -10.21 30.80 -4.28
N VAL A 24 -9.20 31.69 -4.19
CA VAL A 24 -9.23 32.67 -3.11
C VAL A 24 -10.20 33.77 -3.52
N ILE A 25 -11.42 33.57 -3.04
CA ILE A 25 -12.46 34.58 -2.90
C ILE A 25 -11.84 35.83 -2.28
N SER A 26 -12.03 36.94 -2.98
CA SER A 26 -11.82 38.30 -2.51
C SER A 26 -12.59 38.54 -1.21
N ASN A 27 -11.95 38.31 -0.07
CA ASN A 27 -12.53 38.73 1.20
C ASN A 27 -12.21 40.22 1.41
N LYS A 28 -13.10 41.06 0.88
CA LYS A 28 -13.32 42.43 1.35
C LYS A 28 -13.91 42.35 2.75
N ALA A 29 -13.08 42.43 3.79
CA ALA A 29 -13.51 42.86 5.14
C ALA A 29 -12.29 42.96 6.08
N ASN A 30 -11.73 44.17 6.17
CA ASN A 30 -11.47 44.88 7.43
C ASN A 30 -10.71 46.18 7.08
N VAL A 31 -11.49 47.17 6.65
CA VAL A 31 -11.12 48.58 6.76
C VAL A 31 -11.63 49.04 8.12
N ALA A 32 -10.74 49.01 9.10
CA ALA A 32 -10.83 49.70 10.38
C ALA A 32 -9.39 49.69 10.91
N TYR A 33 -8.64 50.79 11.01
CA TYR A 33 -8.98 52.20 11.12
C TYR A 33 -8.26 53.00 10.04
N ALA A 34 -9.01 53.85 9.35
CA ALA A 34 -8.51 55.05 8.69
C ALA A 34 -9.46 56.18 9.08
N GLU A 35 -9.46 56.54 10.36
CA GLU A 35 -9.82 57.90 10.75
C GLU A 35 -8.59 58.75 10.43
N ASP A 36 -8.62 59.31 9.22
CA ASP A 36 -8.42 60.72 8.93
C ASP A 36 -7.73 60.93 7.59
N MET A 37 -8.20 61.97 6.89
CA MET A 37 -7.83 62.41 5.54
C MET A 37 -8.69 61.84 4.39
N LYS A 38 -9.98 61.68 4.64
CA LYS A 38 -10.98 62.28 3.74
C LYS A 38 -11.89 63.17 4.59
N SER A 39 -11.38 64.33 4.95
CA SER A 39 -12.25 65.50 4.96
C SER A 39 -12.41 65.82 3.45
N GLU A 40 -13.57 65.60 2.81
CA GLU A 40 -14.59 66.66 2.69
C GLU A 40 -13.97 68.01 3.03
N ASP A 41 -13.91 68.94 2.08
CA ASP A 41 -13.44 70.32 2.27
C ASP A 41 -14.23 71.04 3.38
N LYS A 42 -14.06 70.61 4.63
CA LYS A 42 -14.31 71.37 5.82
C LYS A 42 -13.07 72.21 5.95
N GLU A 43 -13.20 73.47 5.58
CA GLU A 43 -12.25 74.49 5.99
C GLU A 43 -12.09 74.37 7.50
N LEU A 44 -10.93 73.86 7.93
CA LEU A 44 -10.54 73.86 9.33
C LEU A 44 -10.60 75.30 9.82
N SER A 45 -11.14 75.50 11.01
CA SER A 45 -11.05 76.83 11.63
C SER A 45 -9.56 77.19 11.81
N PRO A 46 -9.23 78.50 11.79
CA PRO A 46 -7.91 79.00 12.19
C PRO A 46 -7.33 78.30 13.43
N GLU A 47 -8.13 78.14 14.48
CA GLU A 47 -7.75 77.50 15.74
C GLU A 47 -7.49 76.00 15.57
N GLU A 48 -8.34 75.29 14.83
CA GLU A 48 -8.18 73.87 14.54
C GLU A 48 -6.89 73.59 13.73
N PHE A 49 -6.56 74.46 12.78
CA PHE A 49 -5.32 74.36 12.02
C PHE A 49 -4.08 74.61 12.89
N ILE A 50 -4.10 75.66 13.72
CA ILE A 50 -3.00 75.97 14.64
C ILE A 50 -2.72 74.79 15.57
N GLN A 51 -3.78 74.19 16.12
CA GLN A 51 -3.65 73.04 17.00
C GLN A 51 -3.05 71.83 16.25
N LYS A 52 -3.55 71.52 15.05
CA LYS A 52 -3.03 70.43 14.22
C LYS A 52 -1.55 70.61 13.84
N ALA A 53 -1.13 71.84 13.53
CA ALA A 53 0.28 72.15 13.24
C ALA A 53 1.18 71.97 14.48
N LYS A 54 0.71 72.40 15.65
CA LYS A 54 1.44 72.19 16.91
C LYS A 54 1.52 70.71 17.30
N ASP A 55 0.43 69.97 17.09
CA ASP A 55 0.36 68.54 17.40
C ASP A 55 1.22 67.68 16.45
N PHE A 56 1.48 68.15 15.22
CA PHE A 56 2.35 67.44 14.28
C PHE A 56 3.77 67.23 14.80
N VAL A 57 4.27 68.10 15.70
CA VAL A 57 5.58 67.93 16.37
C VAL A 57 5.65 66.62 17.17
N ASN A 58 4.50 66.09 17.60
CA ASN A 58 4.42 64.82 18.33
C ASN A 58 4.30 63.59 17.42
N SER A 59 4.17 63.79 16.11
CA SER A 59 4.08 62.69 15.12
C SER A 59 5.39 61.92 14.99
N GLU A 60 5.31 60.65 14.59
CA GLU A 60 6.49 59.83 14.36
C GLU A 60 7.30 60.31 13.16
N GLU A 61 6.60 60.82 12.14
CA GLU A 61 7.18 61.44 10.94
C GLU A 61 8.09 62.60 11.31
N PHE A 62 7.62 63.48 12.20
CA PHE A 62 8.40 64.62 12.68
C PHE A 62 9.61 64.17 13.50
N LYS A 63 9.42 63.27 14.47
CA LYS A 63 10.50 62.80 15.36
C LYS A 63 11.66 62.14 14.61
N GLN A 64 11.39 61.49 13.48
CA GLN A 64 12.39 60.81 12.65
C GLN A 64 13.00 61.72 11.57
N TYR A 65 12.57 62.97 11.48
CA TYR A 65 13.13 63.96 10.54
C TYR A 65 14.49 64.50 10.99
N THR A 66 15.17 65.25 10.11
CA THR A 66 16.47 65.84 10.43
C THR A 66 16.33 66.92 11.50
N LYS A 67 17.34 67.05 12.39
CA LYS A 67 17.31 68.06 13.46
C LYS A 67 17.13 69.48 12.92
N GLU A 68 17.86 69.80 11.84
CA GLU A 68 17.78 71.09 11.16
C GLU A 68 16.34 71.37 10.67
N GLY A 69 15.71 70.41 10.00
CA GLY A 69 14.34 70.55 9.53
C GLY A 69 13.29 70.56 10.64
N GLN A 70 13.52 69.84 11.75
CA GLN A 70 12.69 69.93 12.95
C GLN A 70 12.73 71.34 13.56
N ASP A 71 13.92 71.94 13.65
CA ASP A 71 14.11 73.27 14.20
C ASP A 71 13.52 74.35 13.28
N GLU A 72 13.64 74.20 11.96
CA GLU A 72 12.98 75.06 10.97
C GLU A 72 11.45 75.03 11.10
N TYR A 73 10.85 73.84 11.17
CA TYR A 73 9.41 73.70 11.34
C TYR A 73 8.92 74.29 12.68
N LYS A 74 9.63 74.04 13.78
CA LYS A 74 9.29 74.63 15.09
C LYS A 74 9.27 76.15 15.06
N LYS A 75 10.24 76.78 14.39
CA LYS A 75 10.27 78.24 14.19
C LYS A 75 9.09 78.73 13.35
N LEU A 76 8.68 77.98 12.32
CA LEU A 76 7.53 78.34 11.48
C LEU A 76 6.21 78.42 12.29
N ILE A 77 6.06 77.57 13.30
CA ILE A 77 4.82 77.47 14.11
C ILE A 77 4.88 78.22 15.47
N GLU A 78 6.04 78.72 15.88
CA GLU A 78 6.28 79.33 17.21
C GLU A 78 5.35 80.53 17.48
N ASP A 79 5.27 81.45 16.51
CA ASP A 79 4.46 82.67 16.58
C ASP A 79 3.09 82.56 15.88
N LEU A 80 2.60 81.35 15.64
CA LEU A 80 1.35 81.12 14.92
C LEU A 80 0.13 81.50 15.77
N LYS A 81 -0.69 82.44 15.26
CA LYS A 81 -1.90 83.00 15.88
C LYS A 81 -3.01 83.13 14.85
N VAL A 82 -4.24 83.36 15.30
CA VAL A 82 -5.43 83.46 14.42
C VAL A 82 -5.26 84.58 13.38
N GLU A 83 -4.55 85.67 13.71
CA GLU A 83 -4.37 86.82 12.83
C GLU A 83 -3.37 86.60 11.69
N ASN A 84 -2.41 85.66 11.84
CA ASN A 84 -1.34 85.42 10.85
C ASN A 84 -1.35 84.00 10.25
N VAL A 85 -2.31 83.16 10.65
CA VAL A 85 -2.40 81.77 10.20
C VAL A 85 -2.60 81.69 8.69
N GLU A 86 -3.46 82.52 8.09
CA GLU A 86 -3.78 82.39 6.67
C GLU A 86 -2.57 82.71 5.78
N GLU A 87 -1.70 83.62 6.20
CA GLU A 87 -0.45 83.94 5.49
C GLU A 87 0.58 82.81 5.58
N LYS A 88 0.64 82.09 6.71
CA LYS A 88 1.64 81.03 6.97
C LYS A 88 1.14 79.63 6.65
N LYS A 89 -0.18 79.44 6.46
CA LYS A 89 -0.85 78.16 6.31
C LYS A 89 -0.28 77.32 5.17
N GLU A 90 -0.05 77.94 4.01
CA GLU A 90 0.49 77.25 2.84
C GLU A 90 1.94 76.78 3.08
N GLU A 91 2.77 77.60 3.71
CA GLU A 91 4.16 77.26 4.03
C GLU A 91 4.25 76.12 5.05
N ILE A 92 3.39 76.16 6.08
CA ILE A 92 3.29 75.10 7.08
C ILE A 92 2.82 73.79 6.45
N LEU A 93 1.80 73.82 5.58
CA LEU A 93 1.32 72.63 4.87
C LEU A 93 2.41 72.02 3.97
N LYS A 94 3.12 72.85 3.20
CA LYS A 94 4.27 72.40 2.38
C LYS A 94 5.36 71.76 3.22
N SER A 95 5.67 72.31 4.39
CA SER A 95 6.65 71.74 5.32
C SER A 95 6.19 70.39 5.87
N ILE A 96 4.93 70.28 6.31
CA ILE A 96 4.33 69.01 6.76
C ILE A 96 4.41 67.94 5.67
N ASP A 97 4.03 68.30 4.43
CA ASP A 97 4.05 67.37 3.30
C ASP A 97 5.47 66.92 2.95
N SER A 98 6.45 67.83 2.99
CA SER A 98 7.88 67.51 2.80
C SER A 98 8.40 66.54 3.85
N ILE A 99 8.04 66.76 5.13
CA ILE A 99 8.44 65.90 6.25
C ILE A 99 7.82 64.50 6.08
N LYS A 100 6.52 64.42 5.80
CA LYS A 100 5.81 63.15 5.55
C LYS A 100 6.38 62.39 4.34
N LEU A 101 6.68 63.11 3.27
CA LEU A 101 7.28 62.54 2.07
C LEU A 101 8.66 61.95 2.35
N THR A 102 9.48 62.66 3.11
CA THR A 102 10.81 62.18 3.52
C THR A 102 10.70 60.94 4.39
N TYR A 103 9.76 60.92 5.33
CA TYR A 103 9.52 59.79 6.21
C TYR A 103 9.12 58.53 5.43
N ILE A 104 8.11 58.62 4.55
CA ILE A 104 7.66 57.45 3.78
C ILE A 104 8.73 56.98 2.77
N LYS A 105 9.52 57.90 2.20
CA LYS A 105 10.67 57.56 1.35
C LYS A 105 11.70 56.73 2.12
N ASN A 106 12.05 57.13 3.34
CA ASN A 106 12.99 56.37 4.17
C ASN A 106 12.47 54.97 4.52
N GLN A 107 11.16 54.82 4.80
CA GLN A 107 10.55 53.51 5.01
C GLN A 107 10.63 52.62 3.76
N TYR A 108 10.35 53.20 2.59
CA TYR A 108 10.48 52.50 1.32
C TYR A 108 11.90 52.01 1.07
N GLU A 109 12.91 52.87 1.22
CA GLU A 109 14.32 52.50 0.99
C GLU A 109 14.80 51.41 1.96
N ALA A 110 14.41 51.49 3.23
CA ALA A 110 14.71 50.45 4.21
C ALA A 110 14.09 49.10 3.83
N LEU A 111 12.81 49.08 3.47
CA LEU A 111 12.11 47.86 3.05
C LEU A 111 12.65 47.32 1.73
N LYS A 112 12.95 48.18 0.76
CA LYS A 112 13.55 47.81 -0.51
C LYS A 112 14.88 47.09 -0.28
N LYS A 113 15.76 47.65 0.55
CA LYS A 113 17.02 47.02 0.92
C LYS A 113 16.82 45.65 1.57
N GLU A 114 15.85 45.53 2.48
CA GLU A 114 15.51 44.25 3.12
C GLU A 114 15.06 43.20 2.08
N VAL A 115 14.16 43.58 1.18
CA VAL A 115 13.63 42.69 0.14
C VAL A 115 14.71 42.31 -0.88
N PHE A 116 15.59 43.25 -1.26
CA PHE A 116 16.71 42.97 -2.16
C PHE A 116 17.75 42.02 -1.56
N ASN A 117 17.93 42.03 -0.23
CA ASN A 117 18.79 41.05 0.45
C ASN A 117 18.24 39.61 0.39
N LEU A 118 16.96 39.42 0.04
CA LEU A 118 16.37 38.10 -0.20
C LEU A 118 16.65 37.58 -1.62
N LYS A 119 17.31 38.35 -2.49
CA LYS A 119 17.69 37.92 -3.84
C LYS A 119 18.62 36.72 -3.76
N ALA A 120 18.18 35.62 -4.35
CA ALA A 120 18.98 34.41 -4.48
C ALA A 120 18.86 33.84 -5.90
N GLU A 121 19.91 33.16 -6.35
CA GLU A 121 19.92 32.54 -7.68
C GLU A 121 18.91 31.39 -7.79
N SER A 122 18.51 30.82 -6.65
CA SER A 122 17.49 29.79 -6.52
C SER A 122 16.05 30.30 -6.65
N LEU A 123 15.81 31.61 -6.75
CA LEU A 123 14.46 32.16 -6.98
C LEU A 123 13.96 31.81 -8.39
N SER A 124 12.64 31.87 -8.58
CA SER A 124 12.06 31.82 -9.93
C SER A 124 12.45 33.05 -10.74
N ASP A 125 12.51 32.90 -12.06
CA ASP A 125 12.83 34.02 -12.97
C ASP A 125 11.80 35.16 -12.84
N ASP A 126 10.54 34.83 -12.55
CA ASP A 126 9.49 35.82 -12.35
C ASP A 126 9.71 36.65 -11.08
N LEU A 127 10.10 36.01 -9.96
CA LEU A 127 10.43 36.74 -8.73
C LEU A 127 11.70 37.58 -8.89
N LYS A 128 12.70 37.10 -9.64
CA LYS A 128 13.89 37.89 -9.97
C LYS A 128 13.52 39.13 -10.79
N LYS A 129 12.68 38.99 -11.81
CA LYS A 129 12.18 40.11 -12.63
C LYS A 129 11.36 41.11 -11.82
N GLU A 130 10.49 40.62 -10.93
CA GLU A 130 9.70 41.47 -10.03
C GLU A 130 10.62 42.31 -9.13
N LEU A 131 11.64 41.68 -8.55
CA LEU A 131 12.63 42.37 -7.73
C LEU A 131 13.38 43.45 -8.52
N ASP A 132 13.85 43.10 -9.73
CA ASP A 132 14.62 44.01 -10.59
C ASP A 132 13.75 45.15 -11.18
N SER A 133 12.42 45.07 -11.08
CA SER A 133 11.49 46.11 -11.53
C SER A 133 11.39 47.31 -10.56
N TYR A 134 11.78 47.13 -9.29
CA TYR A 134 11.76 48.20 -8.29
C TYR A 134 12.92 49.17 -8.49
N LYS A 135 12.65 50.29 -9.16
CA LYS A 135 13.60 51.39 -9.38
C LYS A 135 13.64 52.36 -8.20
N ASP A 136 14.68 53.18 -8.13
CA ASP A 136 14.68 54.36 -7.25
C ASP A 136 13.62 55.31 -7.80
N ALA A 137 12.58 55.56 -7.02
CA ALA A 137 11.45 56.35 -7.47
C ALA A 137 11.55 57.78 -6.92
N ASP A 138 11.43 58.77 -7.81
CA ASP A 138 10.89 60.08 -7.44
C ASP A 138 9.36 59.96 -7.55
N GLY A 139 8.65 60.23 -6.45
CA GLY A 139 7.22 59.95 -6.37
C GLY A 139 6.53 60.74 -5.27
N THR A 140 5.20 60.75 -5.33
CA THR A 140 4.35 61.35 -4.28
C THR A 140 4.23 60.42 -3.07
N TYR A 141 3.67 60.93 -1.97
CA TYR A 141 3.39 60.11 -0.79
C TYR A 141 2.56 58.86 -1.12
N GLU A 142 1.52 59.01 -1.95
CA GLU A 142 0.67 57.90 -2.36
C GLU A 142 1.39 56.88 -3.26
N ASP A 143 2.37 57.32 -4.05
CA ASP A 143 3.21 56.41 -4.85
C ASP A 143 4.10 55.55 -3.95
N TYR A 144 4.74 56.14 -2.94
CA TYR A 144 5.54 55.38 -1.97
C TYR A 144 4.69 54.42 -1.16
N LYS A 145 3.49 54.82 -0.75
CA LYS A 145 2.56 53.95 -0.01
C LYS A 145 2.21 52.70 -0.81
N LYS A 146 1.85 52.85 -2.09
CA LYS A 146 1.60 51.71 -3.00
C LYS A 146 2.83 50.84 -3.20
N GLN A 147 4.01 51.45 -3.38
CA GLN A 147 5.25 50.70 -3.56
C GLN A 147 5.64 49.90 -2.31
N ILE A 148 5.43 50.45 -1.12
CA ILE A 148 5.64 49.73 0.15
C ILE A 148 4.71 48.52 0.26
N GLU A 149 3.43 48.65 -0.10
CA GLU A 149 2.49 47.51 -0.12
C GLU A 149 2.92 46.42 -1.11
N ASN A 150 3.38 46.82 -2.30
CA ASN A 150 3.92 45.89 -3.29
C ASN A 150 5.17 45.17 -2.77
N LEU A 151 6.15 45.90 -2.18
CA LEU A 151 7.35 45.30 -1.58
C LEU A 151 7.03 44.32 -0.46
N LYS A 152 6.06 44.63 0.42
CA LYS A 152 5.60 43.70 1.47
C LYS A 152 5.04 42.42 0.86
N THR A 153 4.29 42.55 -0.24
CA THR A 153 3.74 41.41 -0.97
C THR A 153 4.84 40.57 -1.61
N THR A 154 5.79 41.19 -2.32
CA THR A 154 6.96 40.52 -2.92
C THR A 154 7.78 39.79 -1.85
N LYS A 155 8.02 40.42 -0.69
CA LYS A 155 8.72 39.81 0.45
C LYS A 155 8.04 38.51 0.89
N SER A 156 6.73 38.57 1.14
CA SER A 156 5.93 37.40 1.53
C SER A 156 5.96 36.30 0.47
N ASN A 157 5.91 36.67 -0.81
CA ASN A 157 6.00 35.72 -1.92
C ASN A 157 7.36 35.00 -1.95
N ILE A 158 8.47 35.72 -1.76
CA ILE A 158 9.82 35.15 -1.69
C ILE A 158 9.97 34.22 -0.48
N GLU A 159 9.50 34.64 0.70
CA GLU A 159 9.55 33.81 1.91
C GLU A 159 8.76 32.51 1.76
N ASN A 160 7.56 32.58 1.18
CA ASN A 160 6.74 31.40 0.91
C ASN A 160 7.37 30.50 -0.16
N TYR A 161 7.97 31.08 -1.20
CA TYR A 161 8.72 30.35 -2.22
C TYR A 161 9.88 29.57 -1.59
N ASN A 162 10.69 30.22 -0.75
CA ASN A 162 11.84 29.60 -0.09
C ASN A 162 11.42 28.45 0.84
N LYS A 163 10.32 28.60 1.59
CA LYS A 163 9.76 27.51 2.41
C LYS A 163 9.39 26.29 1.55
N LYS A 164 8.70 26.50 0.43
CA LYS A 164 8.35 25.42 -0.51
C LYS A 164 9.59 24.76 -1.11
N LEU A 165 10.59 25.54 -1.51
CA LEU A 165 11.84 25.01 -2.06
C LEU A 165 12.54 24.06 -1.08
N GLU A 166 12.63 24.44 0.19
CA GLU A 166 13.20 23.59 1.25
C GLU A 166 12.41 22.30 1.46
N GLU A 167 11.08 22.37 1.49
CA GLU A 167 10.22 21.19 1.58
C GLU A 167 10.44 20.22 0.41
N PHE A 168 10.51 20.74 -0.82
CA PHE A 168 10.74 19.92 -2.01
C PHE A 168 12.16 19.34 -2.05
N LYS A 169 13.19 20.08 -1.63
CA LYS A 169 14.55 19.54 -1.47
C LYS A 169 14.58 18.41 -0.44
N LYS A 170 13.84 18.52 0.66
CA LYS A 170 13.70 17.44 1.64
C LYS A 170 13.04 16.20 1.04
N ILE A 171 11.95 16.37 0.26
CA ILE A 171 11.27 15.27 -0.45
C ILE A 171 12.25 14.57 -1.40
N LEU A 172 13.00 15.34 -2.20
CA LEU A 172 13.98 14.82 -3.13
C LEU A 172 15.07 14.02 -2.40
N LYS A 173 15.60 14.55 -1.29
CA LYS A 173 16.59 13.87 -0.45
C LYS A 173 16.06 12.53 0.09
N GLU A 174 14.87 12.53 0.69
CA GLU A 174 14.25 11.31 1.20
C GLU A 174 14.02 10.28 0.08
N GLY A 175 13.61 10.73 -1.10
CA GLY A 175 13.46 9.91 -2.29
C GLY A 175 14.77 9.27 -2.73
N LEU A 176 15.86 10.03 -2.80
CA LEU A 176 17.19 9.52 -3.13
C LEU A 176 17.69 8.50 -2.11
N ASP A 177 17.55 8.80 -0.80
CA ASP A 177 18.02 7.93 0.28
C ASP A 177 17.29 6.59 0.31
N LYS A 178 15.98 6.59 0.10
CA LYS A 178 15.17 5.35 0.00
C LYS A 178 15.60 4.49 -1.18
N ASN A 179 16.07 5.10 -2.28
CA ASN A 179 16.33 4.41 -3.53
C ASN A 179 17.81 4.14 -3.86
N LYS A 180 18.75 4.59 -3.01
CA LYS A 180 20.20 4.47 -3.25
C LYS A 180 20.72 3.06 -3.50
N ASN A 181 20.05 2.05 -2.94
CA ASN A 181 20.49 0.65 -3.01
C ASN A 181 19.75 -0.18 -4.07
N PHE A 182 18.90 0.43 -4.90
CA PHE A 182 18.17 -0.29 -5.95
C PHE A 182 18.95 -0.42 -7.27
N GLY A 183 20.18 0.11 -7.35
CA GLY A 183 20.99 0.07 -8.57
C GLY A 183 20.40 0.95 -9.69
N ILE A 184 19.64 1.98 -9.32
CA ILE A 184 19.09 2.99 -10.23
C ILE A 184 20.10 4.13 -10.34
N TYR A 185 20.33 4.64 -11.55
CA TYR A 185 21.21 5.79 -11.76
C TYR A 185 20.49 7.10 -11.41
N LEU A 186 20.84 7.69 -10.26
CA LEU A 186 20.20 8.88 -9.69
C LEU A 186 21.18 10.07 -9.52
N LYS A 187 22.24 10.12 -10.33
CA LYS A 187 23.31 11.14 -10.19
C LYS A 187 22.80 12.53 -10.56
N GLU A 188 21.94 12.65 -11.57
CA GLU A 188 21.38 13.92 -12.04
C GLU A 188 20.50 14.58 -10.97
N GLU A 189 19.62 13.79 -10.37
CA GLU A 189 18.74 14.24 -9.29
C GLU A 189 19.53 14.64 -8.05
N LYS A 190 20.62 13.92 -7.75
CA LYS A 190 21.54 14.30 -6.69
C LYS A 190 22.25 15.63 -6.99
N LEU A 191 22.68 15.86 -8.24
CA LEU A 191 23.30 17.14 -8.63
C LEU A 191 22.33 18.33 -8.43
N VAL A 192 21.04 18.14 -8.73
CA VAL A 192 20.01 19.16 -8.47
C VAL A 192 19.83 19.41 -6.96
N LEU A 193 19.86 18.36 -6.14
CA LEU A 193 19.77 18.52 -4.68
C LEU A 193 20.98 19.24 -4.08
N ASP A 194 22.18 18.90 -4.55
CA ASP A 194 23.45 19.41 -4.03
C ASP A 194 23.75 20.85 -4.54
N ASP A 195 23.09 21.29 -5.61
CA ASP A 195 23.21 22.65 -6.15
C ASP A 195 22.41 23.67 -5.31
N ALA A 196 23.13 24.59 -4.66
CA ALA A 196 22.54 25.67 -3.89
C ALA A 196 21.63 26.58 -4.75
N ASN A 197 21.93 26.73 -6.04
CA ASN A 197 21.22 27.60 -6.97
C ASN A 197 20.04 26.90 -7.67
N SER A 198 19.75 25.64 -7.31
CA SER A 198 18.59 24.95 -7.86
C SER A 198 17.30 25.57 -7.33
N ASN A 199 16.49 26.03 -8.29
CA ASN A 199 15.17 26.61 -8.06
C ASN A 199 14.09 25.54 -7.97
N LEU A 200 12.87 25.95 -7.60
CA LEU A 200 11.75 25.03 -7.37
C LEU A 200 11.44 24.16 -8.60
N GLU A 201 11.44 24.74 -9.80
CA GLU A 201 11.16 24.01 -11.04
C GLU A 201 12.18 22.89 -11.30
N LYS A 202 13.48 23.16 -11.10
CA LYS A 202 14.53 22.15 -11.23
C LYS A 202 14.33 21.01 -10.23
N VAL A 203 14.00 21.34 -8.98
CA VAL A 203 13.76 20.34 -7.92
C VAL A 203 12.52 19.51 -8.22
N GLU A 204 11.43 20.12 -8.68
CA GLU A 204 10.20 19.43 -9.10
C GLU A 204 10.47 18.44 -10.24
N LYS A 205 11.18 18.88 -11.29
CA LYS A 205 11.60 18.02 -12.40
C LYS A 205 12.49 16.87 -11.95
N ALA A 206 13.39 17.10 -10.99
CA ALA A 206 14.22 16.03 -10.43
C ALA A 206 13.39 14.99 -9.65
N ILE A 207 12.37 15.41 -8.91
CA ILE A 207 11.43 14.51 -8.22
C ILE A 207 10.63 13.69 -9.23
N GLU A 208 10.12 14.31 -10.29
CA GLU A 208 9.40 13.61 -11.36
C GLU A 208 10.28 12.56 -12.04
N ASN A 209 11.51 12.92 -12.40
CA ASN A 209 12.46 12.00 -13.02
C ASN A 209 12.81 10.83 -12.10
N LEU A 210 13.06 11.09 -10.81
CA LEU A 210 13.25 10.05 -9.79
C LEU A 210 12.06 9.07 -9.78
N ASN A 211 10.83 9.58 -9.72
CA ASN A 211 9.63 8.75 -9.70
C ASN A 211 9.51 7.89 -10.96
N ASN A 212 9.78 8.46 -12.13
CA ASN A 212 9.76 7.74 -13.40
C ASN A 212 10.80 6.60 -13.43
N LYS A 213 12.03 6.87 -12.98
CA LYS A 213 13.11 5.87 -12.88
C LYS A 213 12.76 4.75 -11.89
N VAL A 214 12.17 5.08 -10.74
CA VAL A 214 11.72 4.09 -9.74
C VAL A 214 10.58 3.22 -10.29
N ASN A 215 9.59 3.83 -10.95
CA ASN A 215 8.47 3.11 -11.55
C ASN A 215 8.93 2.17 -12.67
N ALA A 216 9.84 2.62 -13.53
CA ALA A 216 10.44 1.79 -14.58
C ALA A 216 11.20 0.60 -13.99
N HIS A 217 11.99 0.82 -12.94
CA HIS A 217 12.70 -0.25 -12.24
C HIS A 217 11.74 -1.27 -11.60
N LYS A 218 10.66 -0.80 -10.96
CA LYS A 218 9.63 -1.66 -10.38
C LYS A 218 8.94 -2.51 -11.46
N ALA A 219 8.58 -1.90 -12.59
CA ALA A 219 7.97 -2.62 -13.71
C ALA A 219 8.91 -3.72 -14.26
N LYS A 220 10.21 -3.40 -14.39
CA LYS A 220 11.22 -4.37 -14.81
C LYS A 220 11.32 -5.56 -13.86
N ILE A 221 11.41 -5.34 -12.55
CA ILE A 221 11.47 -6.43 -11.56
C ILE A 221 10.21 -7.30 -11.61
N THR A 222 9.03 -6.67 -11.70
CA THR A 222 7.76 -7.41 -11.79
C THR A 222 7.74 -8.31 -13.02
N GLU A 223 8.18 -7.80 -14.18
CA GLU A 223 8.25 -8.59 -15.41
C GLU A 223 9.29 -9.70 -15.33
N GLU A 224 10.50 -9.43 -14.80
CA GLU A 224 11.54 -10.45 -14.59
C GLU A 224 11.03 -11.59 -13.69
N ASN A 225 10.34 -11.28 -12.60
CA ASN A 225 9.74 -12.26 -11.71
C ASN A 225 8.63 -13.06 -12.42
N ARG A 226 7.76 -12.40 -13.19
CA ARG A 226 6.72 -13.06 -13.99
C ARG A 226 7.33 -14.07 -14.96
N GLN A 227 8.39 -13.68 -15.68
CA GLN A 227 9.10 -14.54 -16.62
C GLN A 227 9.81 -15.72 -15.92
N ALA A 228 10.45 -15.48 -14.78
CA ALA A 228 11.08 -16.56 -14.00
C ALA A 228 10.05 -17.58 -13.50
N ASN A 229 8.87 -17.10 -13.08
CA ASN A 229 7.77 -17.95 -12.66
C ASN A 229 7.20 -18.75 -13.83
N LEU A 230 6.94 -18.12 -14.99
CA LEU A 230 6.49 -18.81 -16.19
C LEU A 230 7.43 -19.97 -16.57
N LYS A 231 8.74 -19.73 -16.63
CA LYS A 231 9.74 -20.78 -16.91
C LYS A 231 9.68 -21.94 -15.92
N THR A 232 9.43 -21.64 -14.64
CA THR A 232 9.32 -22.67 -13.59
C THR A 232 8.07 -23.52 -13.78
N LEU A 233 6.91 -22.89 -14.02
CA LEU A 233 5.65 -23.58 -14.23
C LEU A 233 5.64 -24.38 -15.55
N GLU A 234 6.18 -23.81 -16.63
CA GLU A 234 6.32 -24.49 -17.93
C GLU A 234 7.13 -25.78 -17.81
N LYS A 235 8.26 -25.75 -17.07
CA LYS A 235 9.07 -26.94 -16.81
C LYS A 235 8.29 -28.03 -16.08
N ILE A 236 7.42 -27.66 -15.14
CA ILE A 236 6.55 -28.60 -14.42
C ILE A 236 5.53 -29.22 -15.39
N ILE A 237 4.86 -28.39 -16.19
CA ILE A 237 3.83 -28.81 -17.15
C ILE A 237 4.44 -29.75 -18.20
N GLY A 238 5.58 -29.39 -18.78
CA GLY A 238 6.28 -30.25 -19.75
C GLY A 238 6.77 -31.58 -19.18
N GLY A 239 6.86 -31.71 -17.85
CA GLY A 239 7.18 -32.96 -17.17
C GLY A 239 6.00 -33.92 -16.98
N GLU A 240 4.77 -33.51 -17.33
CA GLU A 240 3.54 -34.26 -17.08
C GLU A 240 3.55 -35.65 -17.74
N GLU A 241 3.68 -35.71 -19.06
CA GLU A 241 3.61 -36.98 -19.81
C GLU A 241 4.72 -37.95 -19.38
N LYS A 242 5.93 -37.40 -19.17
CA LYS A 242 7.06 -38.16 -18.65
C LYS A 242 6.78 -38.74 -17.27
N THR A 243 6.08 -38.01 -16.40
CA THR A 243 5.71 -38.51 -15.07
C THR A 243 4.60 -39.56 -15.17
N LYS A 244 3.52 -39.26 -15.90
CA LYS A 244 2.35 -40.14 -16.04
C LYS A 244 2.66 -41.46 -16.74
N SER A 245 3.68 -41.50 -17.59
CA SER A 245 4.15 -42.73 -18.24
C SER A 245 4.92 -43.67 -17.30
N LYS A 246 5.46 -43.18 -16.18
CA LYS A 246 6.32 -43.96 -15.27
C LYS A 246 5.53 -44.96 -14.43
N TYR A 247 6.21 -46.06 -14.11
CA TYR A 247 5.65 -47.14 -13.30
C TYR A 247 5.17 -46.66 -11.92
N PHE A 248 5.99 -45.85 -11.23
CA PHE A 248 5.66 -45.31 -9.91
C PHE A 248 4.38 -44.48 -9.90
N TYR A 249 4.08 -43.74 -10.98
CA TYR A 249 2.81 -43.05 -11.11
C TYR A 249 1.67 -44.05 -11.38
N LYS A 250 1.82 -44.88 -12.43
CA LYS A 250 0.75 -45.79 -12.89
C LYS A 250 0.23 -46.71 -11.78
N LYS A 251 1.14 -47.22 -10.94
CA LYS A 251 0.82 -48.17 -9.86
C LYS A 251 0.52 -47.52 -8.50
N SER A 252 0.55 -46.19 -8.41
CA SER A 252 0.22 -45.45 -7.18
C SER A 252 -1.25 -45.59 -6.80
N ASP A 253 -1.56 -45.37 -5.52
CA ASP A 253 -2.93 -45.22 -5.02
C ASP A 253 -3.70 -44.15 -5.80
N GLU A 254 -5.00 -44.39 -6.04
CA GLU A 254 -5.85 -43.51 -6.85
C GLU A 254 -5.98 -42.12 -6.21
N SER A 255 -6.10 -42.08 -4.88
CA SER A 255 -6.16 -40.82 -4.13
C SER A 255 -4.91 -39.96 -4.32
N LEU A 256 -3.73 -40.58 -4.41
CA LEU A 256 -2.45 -39.88 -4.59
C LEU A 256 -2.28 -39.40 -6.04
N LYS A 257 -2.68 -40.21 -7.02
CA LYS A 257 -2.74 -39.78 -8.42
C LYS A 257 -3.69 -38.60 -8.60
N ASN A 258 -4.86 -38.64 -7.97
CA ASN A 258 -5.83 -37.53 -8.01
C ASN A 258 -5.25 -36.25 -7.39
N ASN A 259 -4.58 -36.35 -6.25
CA ASN A 259 -3.95 -35.20 -5.62
C ASN A 259 -2.81 -34.61 -6.49
N PHE A 260 -1.98 -35.48 -7.08
CA PHE A 260 -0.98 -35.06 -8.07
C PHE A 260 -1.62 -34.32 -9.25
N ASN A 261 -2.66 -34.88 -9.88
CA ASN A 261 -3.33 -34.27 -11.02
C ASN A 261 -3.97 -32.91 -10.65
N GLN A 262 -4.64 -32.82 -9.50
CA GLN A 262 -5.21 -31.57 -9.01
C GLN A 262 -4.14 -30.49 -8.79
N SER A 263 -3.00 -30.86 -8.20
CA SER A 263 -1.88 -29.92 -8.01
C SER A 263 -1.29 -29.45 -9.34
N LEU A 264 -1.25 -30.32 -10.35
CA LEU A 264 -0.77 -30.00 -11.70
C LEU A 264 -1.76 -29.10 -12.45
N ASP A 265 -3.07 -29.33 -12.32
CA ASP A 265 -4.09 -28.48 -12.93
C ASP A 265 -4.05 -27.07 -12.34
N ALA A 266 -3.81 -26.92 -11.04
CA ALA A 266 -3.59 -25.62 -10.40
C ALA A 266 -2.33 -24.91 -10.95
N ILE A 267 -1.25 -25.66 -11.24
CA ILE A 267 -0.05 -25.12 -11.90
C ILE A 267 -0.36 -24.63 -13.33
N LYS A 268 -1.16 -25.38 -14.10
CA LYS A 268 -1.60 -24.99 -15.45
C LYS A 268 -2.46 -23.74 -15.42
N GLU A 269 -3.40 -23.63 -14.48
CA GLU A 269 -4.25 -22.45 -14.32
C GLU A 269 -3.39 -21.21 -13.97
N ALA A 270 -2.46 -21.35 -13.04
CA ALA A 270 -1.52 -20.29 -12.67
C ALA A 270 -0.66 -19.86 -13.87
N TYR A 271 -0.19 -20.81 -14.68
CA TYR A 271 0.58 -20.51 -15.88
C TYR A 271 -0.23 -19.67 -16.88
N SER A 272 -1.46 -20.07 -17.19
CA SER A 272 -2.35 -19.32 -18.10
C SER A 272 -2.61 -17.90 -17.61
N LYS A 273 -2.90 -17.73 -16.31
CA LYS A 273 -3.07 -16.40 -15.70
C LYS A 273 -1.82 -15.53 -15.85
N LEU A 274 -0.64 -16.07 -15.55
CA LEU A 274 0.61 -15.33 -15.71
C LEU A 274 0.92 -14.98 -17.18
N GLN A 275 0.57 -15.82 -18.14
CA GLN A 275 0.69 -15.51 -19.57
C GLN A 275 -0.16 -14.29 -19.93
N ASN A 276 -1.39 -14.23 -19.41
CA ASN A 276 -2.32 -13.12 -19.60
C ASN A 276 -1.98 -11.87 -18.76
N LYS A 277 -0.84 -11.87 -18.05
CA LYS A 277 -0.42 -10.80 -17.13
C LYS A 277 -1.41 -10.57 -15.97
N GLU A 278 -2.19 -11.59 -15.63
CA GLU A 278 -3.03 -11.59 -14.44
C GLU A 278 -2.20 -11.91 -13.20
N GLU A 279 -2.62 -11.37 -12.06
CA GLU A 279 -1.94 -11.59 -10.79
C GLU A 279 -2.20 -13.02 -10.28
N VAL A 280 -1.11 -13.71 -9.94
CA VAL A 280 -1.17 -15.03 -9.30
C VAL A 280 -0.44 -14.98 -7.97
N ASN A 281 -1.22 -15.04 -6.90
CA ASN A 281 -0.67 -15.08 -5.56
C ASN A 281 -0.15 -16.49 -5.22
N ASN A 282 1.00 -16.54 -4.53
CA ASN A 282 1.57 -17.76 -3.94
C ASN A 282 2.06 -18.84 -4.91
N ILE A 283 2.76 -18.46 -5.98
CA ILE A 283 3.38 -19.40 -6.93
C ILE A 283 4.31 -20.40 -6.23
N ASP A 284 5.11 -19.93 -5.27
CA ASP A 284 6.00 -20.80 -4.49
C ASP A 284 5.22 -21.89 -3.73
N ASP A 285 4.03 -21.58 -3.21
CA ASP A 285 3.19 -22.55 -2.50
C ASP A 285 2.56 -23.54 -3.48
N LEU A 286 2.14 -23.09 -4.67
CA LEU A 286 1.66 -23.98 -5.73
C LEU A 286 2.74 -24.97 -6.15
N VAL A 287 3.95 -24.49 -6.40
CA VAL A 287 5.12 -25.32 -6.76
C VAL A 287 5.46 -26.29 -5.62
N LYS A 288 5.40 -25.84 -4.37
CA LYS A 288 5.63 -26.70 -3.20
C LYS A 288 4.56 -27.79 -3.06
N SER A 289 3.29 -27.44 -3.28
CA SER A 289 2.16 -28.37 -3.26
C SER A 289 2.34 -29.45 -4.33
N TYR A 290 2.65 -29.04 -5.56
CA TYR A 290 2.95 -29.95 -6.67
C TYR A 290 4.11 -30.91 -6.32
N ASN A 291 5.25 -30.37 -5.86
CA ASN A 291 6.40 -31.20 -5.50
C ASN A 291 6.07 -32.20 -4.38
N THR A 292 5.24 -31.80 -3.43
CA THR A 292 4.77 -32.69 -2.35
C THR A 292 3.90 -33.80 -2.89
N ALA A 293 2.93 -33.48 -3.74
CA ALA A 293 2.05 -34.47 -4.36
C ALA A 293 2.83 -35.46 -5.25
N TYR A 294 3.80 -34.96 -6.03
CA TYR A 294 4.72 -35.77 -6.81
C TYR A 294 5.52 -36.76 -5.94
N ASN A 295 6.14 -36.27 -4.87
CA ASN A 295 6.96 -37.11 -3.97
C ASN A 295 6.13 -38.12 -3.17
N ASN A 296 4.83 -37.88 -2.99
CA ASN A 296 3.93 -38.79 -2.29
C ASN A 296 3.47 -39.98 -3.15
N LEU A 297 3.66 -39.94 -4.47
CA LEU A 297 3.35 -41.06 -5.35
C LEU A 297 4.09 -42.32 -4.87
N ASN A 298 3.37 -43.42 -4.71
CA ASN A 298 3.83 -44.59 -3.96
C ASN A 298 3.86 -45.87 -4.80
N GLY A 299 3.68 -45.81 -6.11
CA GLY A 299 3.62 -46.99 -6.98
C GLY A 299 4.89 -47.83 -7.02
N ASP A 300 6.04 -47.29 -6.61
CA ASP A 300 7.27 -48.09 -6.42
C ASP A 300 7.10 -49.21 -5.37
N LYS A 301 6.12 -49.05 -4.45
CA LYS A 301 5.78 -50.07 -3.44
C LYS A 301 4.90 -51.20 -4.00
N PHE A 302 4.40 -51.08 -5.23
CA PHE A 302 3.41 -52.02 -5.77
C PHE A 302 3.89 -53.47 -5.77
N MET A 303 5.09 -53.76 -6.30
CA MET A 303 5.61 -55.13 -6.36
C MET A 303 5.84 -55.73 -4.97
N ALA A 304 6.30 -54.91 -4.01
CA ALA A 304 6.49 -55.35 -2.64
C ALA A 304 5.14 -55.70 -1.96
N GLU A 305 4.10 -54.90 -2.17
CA GLU A 305 2.76 -55.20 -1.65
C GLU A 305 2.09 -56.36 -2.37
N HIS A 306 2.34 -56.52 -3.68
CA HIS A 306 1.90 -57.68 -4.46
C HIS A 306 2.50 -58.97 -3.91
N GLN A 307 3.80 -59.00 -3.62
CA GLN A 307 4.43 -60.17 -3.02
C GLN A 307 3.83 -60.51 -1.65
N LYS A 308 3.55 -59.50 -0.81
CA LYS A 308 2.86 -59.73 0.47
C LYS A 308 1.47 -60.35 0.28
N LEU A 309 0.75 -59.97 -0.78
CA LEU A 309 -0.53 -60.56 -1.12
C LEU A 309 -0.39 -62.03 -1.57
N VAL A 310 0.61 -62.32 -2.41
CA VAL A 310 0.94 -63.71 -2.82
C VAL A 310 1.22 -64.57 -1.60
N ASP A 311 2.10 -64.12 -0.70
CA ASP A 311 2.47 -64.85 0.51
C ASP A 311 1.26 -65.06 1.44
N TYR A 312 0.40 -64.04 1.57
CA TYR A 312 -0.82 -64.12 2.36
C TYR A 312 -1.81 -65.15 1.77
N PHE A 313 -1.97 -65.14 0.45
CA PHE A 313 -2.85 -66.07 -0.25
C PHE A 313 -2.36 -67.50 -0.08
N GLU A 314 -1.08 -67.81 -0.35
CA GLU A 314 -0.56 -69.17 -0.22
C GLU A 314 -0.69 -69.72 1.21
N LYS A 315 -0.42 -68.89 2.23
CA LYS A 315 -0.62 -69.28 3.65
C LYS A 315 -2.07 -69.59 4.02
N ASN A 316 -3.05 -69.01 3.31
CA ASN A 316 -4.48 -69.14 3.66
C ASN A 316 -5.31 -69.89 2.62
N LYS A 317 -4.71 -70.32 1.50
CA LYS A 317 -5.37 -70.94 0.35
C LYS A 317 -6.23 -72.14 0.73
N GLY A 318 -5.76 -72.98 1.66
CA GLY A 318 -6.50 -74.14 2.16
C GLY A 318 -7.81 -73.81 2.89
N LYS A 319 -8.03 -72.54 3.29
CA LYS A 319 -9.27 -72.09 3.94
C LYS A 319 -10.35 -71.66 2.93
N LEU A 320 -10.02 -71.59 1.64
CA LEU A 320 -10.93 -71.22 0.56
C LEU A 320 -11.50 -72.46 -0.13
N SER A 321 -12.66 -72.32 -0.77
CA SER A 321 -13.21 -73.35 -1.68
C SER A 321 -12.33 -73.51 -2.93
N SER A 322 -12.30 -74.70 -3.54
CA SER A 322 -11.47 -74.98 -4.72
C SER A 322 -11.73 -74.02 -5.89
N SER A 323 -12.98 -73.61 -6.09
CA SER A 323 -13.36 -72.60 -7.09
C SER A 323 -12.72 -71.23 -6.79
N ASN A 324 -12.79 -70.79 -5.53
CA ASN A 324 -12.18 -69.53 -5.10
C ASN A 324 -10.65 -69.59 -5.13
N GLN A 325 -10.03 -70.74 -4.83
CA GLN A 325 -8.58 -70.91 -4.93
C GLN A 325 -8.08 -70.62 -6.35
N LYS A 326 -8.73 -71.21 -7.37
CA LYS A 326 -8.36 -70.97 -8.77
C LYS A 326 -8.61 -69.50 -9.16
N LYS A 327 -9.81 -68.99 -8.87
CA LYS A 327 -10.18 -67.60 -9.18
C LYS A 327 -9.19 -66.58 -8.61
N TYR A 328 -8.84 -66.69 -7.33
CA TYR A 328 -7.96 -65.70 -6.70
C TYR A 328 -6.49 -65.87 -7.12
N ALA A 329 -6.02 -67.08 -7.40
CA ALA A 329 -4.68 -67.28 -7.96
C ALA A 329 -4.54 -66.57 -9.32
N ASP A 330 -5.52 -66.75 -10.22
CA ASP A 330 -5.53 -66.11 -11.54
C ASP A 330 -5.57 -64.57 -11.40
N LEU A 331 -6.38 -64.04 -10.47
CA LEU A 331 -6.48 -62.61 -10.20
C LEU A 331 -5.17 -62.02 -9.64
N ILE A 332 -4.53 -62.69 -8.68
CA ILE A 332 -3.27 -62.24 -8.08
C ILE A 332 -2.15 -62.24 -9.11
N ASN A 333 -2.02 -63.31 -9.89
CA ASN A 333 -0.97 -63.43 -10.91
C ASN A 333 -1.15 -62.42 -12.04
N GLY A 334 -2.39 -62.11 -12.43
CA GLY A 334 -2.67 -61.12 -13.46
C GLY A 334 -2.60 -59.66 -12.99
N LEU A 335 -2.40 -59.37 -11.69
CA LEU A 335 -2.36 -57.98 -11.21
C LEU A 335 -1.22 -57.17 -11.84
N PRO A 336 0.05 -57.60 -11.85
CA PRO A 336 1.16 -56.79 -12.38
C PRO A 336 0.95 -56.35 -13.83
N ASP A 337 0.40 -57.24 -14.66
CA ASP A 337 0.25 -57.05 -16.11
C ASP A 337 -0.96 -56.17 -16.49
N LYS A 338 -1.93 -56.00 -15.59
CA LYS A 338 -3.09 -55.14 -15.82
C LYS A 338 -2.70 -53.67 -15.80
N ALA A 339 -3.10 -52.94 -16.84
CA ALA A 339 -2.79 -51.50 -16.98
C ALA A 339 -3.47 -50.65 -15.89
N ASP A 340 -4.67 -51.05 -15.47
CA ASP A 340 -5.51 -50.39 -14.47
C ASP A 340 -5.23 -50.84 -13.03
N SER A 341 -4.33 -51.82 -12.84
CA SER A 341 -3.99 -52.29 -11.49
C SER A 341 -3.08 -51.32 -10.76
N ASN A 342 -3.34 -51.14 -9.47
CA ASN A 342 -2.58 -50.27 -8.59
C ASN A 342 -2.61 -50.80 -7.13
N LEU A 343 -2.01 -50.06 -6.21
CA LEU A 343 -1.98 -50.41 -4.79
C LEU A 343 -3.39 -50.56 -4.18
N ASP A 344 -4.39 -49.80 -4.65
CA ASP A 344 -5.79 -49.99 -4.21
C ASP A 344 -6.39 -51.30 -4.74
N SER A 345 -6.01 -51.75 -5.94
CA SER A 345 -6.39 -53.07 -6.45
C SER A 345 -5.87 -54.21 -5.55
N ILE A 346 -4.63 -54.10 -5.07
CA ILE A 346 -4.04 -55.07 -4.12
C ILE A 346 -4.83 -55.08 -2.80
N LYS A 347 -5.10 -53.89 -2.24
CA LYS A 347 -5.88 -53.75 -0.99
C LYS A 347 -7.28 -54.34 -1.13
N LYS A 348 -7.98 -54.05 -2.23
CA LYS A 348 -9.31 -54.60 -2.54
C LYS A 348 -9.28 -56.12 -2.66
N LEU A 349 -8.35 -56.66 -3.43
CA LEU A 349 -8.25 -58.11 -3.64
C LEU A 349 -7.93 -58.85 -2.33
N LYS A 350 -7.05 -58.29 -1.50
CA LYS A 350 -6.78 -58.82 -0.16
C LYS A 350 -8.05 -58.90 0.70
N ALA A 351 -8.82 -57.81 0.75
CA ALA A 351 -10.06 -57.74 1.53
C ALA A 351 -11.12 -58.73 1.00
N GLU A 352 -11.22 -58.90 -0.33
CA GLU A 352 -12.10 -59.91 -0.93
C GLU A 352 -11.71 -61.34 -0.52
N ILE A 353 -10.41 -61.66 -0.50
CA ILE A 353 -9.91 -62.95 -0.06
C ILE A 353 -10.21 -63.17 1.43
N GLU A 354 -9.95 -62.17 2.28
CA GLU A 354 -10.27 -62.20 3.71
C GLU A 354 -11.75 -62.50 3.96
N LYS A 355 -12.64 -61.78 3.28
CA LYS A 355 -14.08 -61.98 3.36
C LYS A 355 -14.50 -63.39 2.88
N ALA A 356 -13.93 -63.87 1.79
CA ALA A 356 -14.22 -65.20 1.27
C ALA A 356 -13.77 -66.33 2.23
N ILE A 357 -12.66 -66.13 2.95
CA ILE A 357 -12.22 -67.04 4.00
C ILE A 357 -13.22 -67.06 5.16
N GLU A 358 -13.65 -65.88 5.64
CA GLU A 358 -14.63 -65.77 6.72
C GLU A 358 -15.97 -66.43 6.38
N GLU A 359 -16.50 -66.18 5.18
CA GLU A 359 -17.76 -66.77 4.72
C GLU A 359 -17.67 -68.30 4.61
N ASN A 360 -16.55 -68.83 4.11
CA ASN A 360 -16.36 -70.26 3.98
C ASN A 360 -16.26 -70.96 5.35
N GLN A 361 -15.60 -70.31 6.32
CA GLN A 361 -15.56 -70.79 7.71
C GLN A 361 -16.94 -70.77 8.37
N GLN A 362 -17.79 -69.80 8.05
CA GLN A 362 -19.17 -69.74 8.55
C GLN A 362 -20.05 -70.85 7.95
N LYS A 363 -19.88 -71.20 6.68
CA LYS A 363 -20.60 -72.33 6.04
C LYS A 363 -20.25 -73.69 6.66
N GLY A 364 -19.04 -73.84 7.19
CA GLY A 364 -18.61 -75.04 7.92
C GLY A 364 -19.14 -75.14 9.35
N LYS A 365 -19.67 -74.04 9.93
CA LYS A 365 -20.34 -74.09 11.24
C LYS A 365 -21.78 -74.56 11.05
N LEU A 366 -22.01 -75.85 11.28
CA LEU A 366 -23.36 -76.38 11.54
C LEU A 366 -24.04 -75.47 12.58
N SER A 367 -25.09 -74.77 12.18
CA SER A 367 -25.96 -74.10 13.14
C SER A 367 -26.44 -75.18 14.11
N LYS A 368 -26.20 -74.97 15.40
CA LYS A 368 -26.63 -75.92 16.43
C LYS A 368 -28.15 -75.97 16.35
N VAL A 369 -28.71 -76.98 15.68
CA VAL A 369 -30.13 -77.27 15.69
C VAL A 369 -30.45 -77.67 17.12
N SER A 370 -30.89 -76.71 17.92
CA SER A 370 -31.49 -76.97 19.22
C SER A 370 -32.77 -77.74 18.97
N ARG A 371 -32.70 -79.08 19.00
CA ARG A 371 -33.88 -79.92 19.22
C ARG A 371 -34.51 -79.43 20.53
N LYS A 372 -35.66 -78.77 20.43
CA LYS A 372 -36.52 -78.54 21.59
C LYS A 372 -37.03 -79.90 22.04
N VAL A 373 -36.33 -80.52 22.99
CA VAL A 373 -36.90 -81.61 23.78
C VAL A 373 -37.98 -80.97 24.65
N ALA A 374 -39.24 -81.37 24.42
CA ALA A 374 -40.37 -80.93 25.22
C ALA A 374 -40.25 -81.54 26.63
N VAL A 375 -39.68 -80.77 27.56
CA VAL A 375 -39.76 -81.07 28.99
C VAL A 375 -41.06 -80.44 29.52
N LYS A 376 -41.83 -81.25 30.25
CA LYS A 376 -43.11 -80.88 30.87
C LYS A 376 -43.00 -79.58 31.68
N LYS A 377 -43.98 -78.69 31.47
CA LYS A 377 -44.21 -77.46 32.23
C LYS A 377 -44.27 -77.73 33.74
N GLN A 378 -43.48 -76.99 34.50
CA GLN A 378 -43.76 -76.63 35.89
C GLN A 378 -43.78 -75.09 36.03
N PRO A 379 -44.50 -74.56 37.03
CA PRO A 379 -45.22 -73.30 36.89
C PRO A 379 -44.33 -72.05 37.04
N ALA A 380 -44.82 -70.98 36.43
CA ALA A 380 -44.17 -69.70 36.29
C ALA A 380 -43.93 -68.99 37.63
N THR A 381 -42.68 -68.68 37.91
CA THR A 381 -42.30 -67.60 38.83
C THR A 381 -42.03 -66.33 38.00
N LYS A 382 -42.98 -65.38 38.06
CA LYS A 382 -42.81 -64.01 37.60
C LYS A 382 -41.69 -63.35 38.42
N LYS A 383 -40.65 -62.82 37.78
CA LYS A 383 -39.94 -61.62 38.29
C LYS A 383 -39.40 -60.73 37.16
N SER A 384 -39.89 -59.50 37.23
CA SER A 384 -39.31 -58.19 36.85
C SER A 384 -38.65 -58.00 35.48
N ARG A 385 -39.36 -57.18 34.69
CA ARG A 385 -38.84 -56.31 33.64
C ARG A 385 -37.54 -55.61 34.07
N SER A 386 -36.52 -55.66 33.22
CA SER A 386 -35.74 -54.46 32.94
C SER A 386 -35.44 -54.42 31.44
N PHE A 387 -35.97 -53.38 30.81
CA PHE A 387 -35.61 -52.96 29.48
C PHE A 387 -34.24 -52.31 29.58
N VAL A 388 -33.25 -52.81 28.83
CA VAL A 388 -32.31 -51.91 28.15
C VAL A 388 -32.14 -52.40 26.72
N ARG A 389 -32.88 -51.71 25.85
CA ARG A 389 -32.69 -51.67 24.41
C ARG A 389 -31.57 -50.67 24.16
N THR A 390 -30.39 -51.14 23.76
CA THR A 390 -29.46 -50.31 22.96
C THR A 390 -28.86 -51.17 21.88
N GLY A 391 -29.42 -51.02 20.68
CA GLY A 391 -28.75 -51.38 19.45
C GLY A 391 -27.86 -50.25 18.94
N VAL A 392 -27.22 -50.56 17.81
CA VAL A 392 -26.55 -49.68 16.84
C VAL A 392 -25.10 -49.36 17.26
N LYS A 393 -24.07 -50.04 16.71
CA LYS A 393 -23.53 -49.93 15.34
C LYS A 393 -23.32 -48.48 14.86
N SER A 394 -22.43 -47.70 15.48
CA SER A 394 -22.01 -46.41 14.87
C SER A 394 -20.76 -45.78 15.47
N VAL A 395 -19.67 -46.54 15.69
CA VAL A 395 -18.35 -45.90 15.88
C VAL A 395 -17.76 -45.40 14.54
N GLY A 396 -18.18 -45.99 13.41
CA GLY A 396 -17.70 -45.63 12.07
C GLY A 396 -18.29 -44.35 11.46
N ILE A 397 -19.46 -43.89 11.91
CA ILE A 397 -20.13 -42.71 11.32
C ILE A 397 -19.67 -41.41 12.00
N VAL A 398 -19.25 -41.45 13.27
CA VAL A 398 -18.77 -40.26 14.00
C VAL A 398 -17.41 -39.78 13.46
N LEU A 399 -16.56 -40.69 12.97
CA LEU A 399 -15.25 -40.34 12.41
C LEU A 399 -15.35 -39.71 11.01
N VAL A 400 -16.35 -40.10 10.21
CA VAL A 400 -16.61 -39.51 8.88
C VAL A 400 -17.24 -38.12 9.00
N VAL A 401 -18.10 -37.89 10.01
CA VAL A 401 -18.68 -36.56 10.27
C VAL A 401 -17.65 -35.58 10.85
N LEU A 402 -16.67 -36.04 11.67
CA LEU A 402 -15.58 -35.19 12.16
C LEU A 402 -14.57 -34.78 11.07
N ILE A 403 -14.29 -35.65 10.09
CA ILE A 403 -13.41 -35.33 8.96
C ILE A 403 -14.10 -34.39 7.96
N LEU A 404 -15.41 -34.55 7.73
CA LEU A 404 -16.18 -33.63 6.88
C LEU A 404 -16.44 -32.26 7.54
N ALA A 405 -16.60 -32.20 8.87
CA ALA A 405 -16.69 -30.94 9.61
C ALA A 405 -15.34 -30.18 9.66
N GLY A 406 -14.21 -30.90 9.69
CA GLY A 406 -12.87 -30.30 9.66
C GLY A 406 -12.50 -29.64 8.33
N ALA A 407 -12.98 -30.17 7.20
CA ALA A 407 -12.78 -29.56 5.89
C ALA A 407 -13.71 -28.36 5.62
N GLY A 408 -14.95 -28.39 6.14
CA GLY A 408 -15.90 -27.28 6.00
C GLY A 408 -15.53 -26.02 6.79
N TYR A 409 -14.96 -26.18 8.00
CA TYR A 409 -14.62 -25.03 8.86
C TYR A 409 -13.41 -24.22 8.34
N PHE A 410 -12.52 -24.84 7.55
CA PHE A 410 -11.38 -24.15 6.95
C PHE A 410 -11.75 -23.34 5.69
N LEU A 411 -12.82 -23.73 4.97
CA LEU A 411 -13.33 -22.99 3.80
C LEU A 411 -14.38 -21.92 4.16
N LEU A 412 -15.11 -22.06 5.27
CA LEU A 412 -16.09 -21.04 5.71
C LEU A 412 -15.50 -19.92 6.59
N SER A 413 -14.31 -20.08 7.19
CA SER A 413 -13.71 -19.02 8.02
C SER A 413 -13.09 -17.85 7.24
N LYS A 414 -13.02 -17.92 5.90
CA LYS A 414 -12.51 -16.84 5.05
C LYS A 414 -13.57 -15.85 4.54
N LYS A 415 -14.85 -16.04 4.87
CA LYS A 415 -15.92 -15.16 4.35
C LYS A 415 -16.53 -14.17 5.33
N ASN A 416 -15.99 -14.02 6.54
CA ASN A 416 -16.37 -12.92 7.42
C ASN A 416 -15.22 -12.53 8.35
N LYS A 417 -14.49 -11.48 7.97
CA LYS A 417 -13.93 -10.47 8.88
C LYS A 417 -13.36 -9.30 8.08
N LYS A 418 -14.19 -8.24 8.04
CA LYS A 418 -13.95 -6.83 7.66
C LYS A 418 -13.42 -6.54 6.26
#